data_AF-A0A7W1D767-F1
#
_entry.id   AF-A0A7W1D767-F1
#
_cell.length_a   1.000
_cell.length_b   1.000
_cell.length_c   1.000
_cell.angle_alpha   90.00
_cell.angle_beta   90.00
_cell.angle_gamma   90.00
#
_symmetry.space_group_name_H-M   'P 1'
#
loop_
_entity.id
_entity.type
_entity.pdbx_description
1 polymer ?
#
loop_
_entity_poly.entity_id
_entity_poly.type
_entity_poly.pdbx_seq_one_letter_code
_entity_poly.pdbx_strand_id
1 'polypeptide(L)'
;MRPDNLSWSCAELRAQLTEHGLAIEIVVGGEVDLLCAQEASTEELRLMSYGQRGADLLVETPYGPLPSTFEAFLFEVGVRGFRILLAHPERSPTLQRAPARLAALVERGVFCR
;
A
#
# COMPACT_ATOMS: atom_id res chain seq x y z
N MET A 1 -7.27 3.87 12.47
CA MET A 1 -8.25 4.70 11.72
C MET A 1 -9.13 3.72 10.96
N ARG A 2 -10.46 3.89 10.96
CA ARG A 2 -11.32 3.03 10.15
C ARG A 2 -11.27 3.50 8.69
N PRO A 3 -11.27 2.59 7.69
CA PRO A 3 -11.11 2.96 6.28
C PRO A 3 -12.18 3.93 5.73
N ASP A 4 -13.36 3.93 6.34
CA ASP A 4 -14.50 4.80 6.02
C ASP A 4 -14.23 6.29 6.29
N ASN A 5 -13.35 6.63 7.22
CA ASN A 5 -13.05 8.03 7.58
C ASN A 5 -12.05 8.72 6.63
N LEU A 6 -11.34 7.96 5.78
CA LEU A 6 -10.29 8.48 4.89
C LEU A 6 -10.82 9.54 3.91
N SER A 7 -12.00 9.29 3.34
CA SER A 7 -12.61 10.19 2.36
C SER A 7 -12.99 11.55 3.00
N TRP A 8 -13.51 11.51 4.22
CA TRP A 8 -13.90 12.71 4.96
C TRP A 8 -12.68 13.55 5.32
N SER A 9 -11.63 12.96 5.88
CA SER A 9 -10.41 13.70 6.23
C SER A 9 -9.73 14.33 5.01
N CYS A 10 -9.72 13.65 3.86
CA CYS A 10 -9.22 14.24 2.62
C CYS A 10 -10.11 15.39 2.11
N ALA A 11 -11.43 15.30 2.28
CA ALA A 11 -12.34 16.38 1.88
C ALA A 11 -12.12 17.66 2.71
N GLU A 12 -11.96 17.53 4.03
CA GLU A 12 -11.63 18.65 4.91
C GLU A 12 -10.31 19.31 4.51
N LEU A 13 -9.27 18.51 4.26
CA LEU A 13 -7.97 19.07 3.86
C LEU A 13 -8.02 19.74 2.47
N ARG A 14 -8.81 19.21 1.53
CA ARG A 14 -9.02 19.87 0.22
C ARG A 14 -9.71 21.22 0.37
N ALA A 15 -10.68 21.35 1.27
CA ALA A 15 -11.35 22.61 1.54
C ALA A 15 -10.35 23.67 2.05
N GLN A 16 -9.47 23.28 2.99
CA GLN A 16 -8.43 24.16 3.53
C GLN A 16 -7.40 24.59 2.47
N LEU A 17 -6.96 23.68 1.60
CA LEU A 17 -6.06 24.04 0.49
C LEU A 17 -6.71 25.03 -0.48
N THR A 18 -8.00 24.83 -0.77
CA THR A 18 -8.78 25.71 -1.65
C THR A 18 -8.93 27.09 -1.04
N GLU A 19 -9.24 27.19 0.25
CA GLU A 19 -9.35 28.45 0.99
C GLU A 19 -8.03 29.24 0.96
N HIS A 20 -6.90 28.56 1.02
CA HIS A 20 -5.57 29.17 0.95
C HIS A 20 -5.01 29.35 -0.48
N GLY A 21 -5.79 29.02 -1.52
CA GLY A 21 -5.35 29.17 -2.91
C GLY A 21 -4.17 28.27 -3.30
N LEU A 22 -3.98 27.16 -2.61
CA LEU A 22 -2.90 26.21 -2.85
C LEU A 22 -3.29 25.20 -3.93
N ALA A 23 -2.57 25.19 -5.05
CA ALA A 23 -2.80 24.27 -6.16
C ALA A 23 -2.18 22.88 -5.89
N ILE A 24 -2.67 22.18 -4.85
CA ILE A 24 -2.22 20.84 -4.47
C ILE A 24 -3.40 19.87 -4.64
N GLU A 25 -3.17 18.80 -5.41
CA GLU A 25 -4.14 17.71 -5.53
C GLU A 25 -3.96 16.72 -4.37
N ILE A 26 -5.05 16.45 -3.65
CA ILE A 26 -5.10 15.38 -2.64
C ILE A 26 -5.82 14.18 -3.24
N VAL A 27 -5.15 13.03 -3.23
CA VAL A 27 -5.72 11.74 -3.61
C VAL A 27 -5.82 10.86 -2.37
N VAL A 28 -6.97 10.21 -2.17
CA VAL A 28 -7.17 9.28 -1.05
C VAL A 28 -6.35 8.02 -1.30
N GLY A 29 -5.74 7.48 -0.26
CA GLY A 29 -5.06 6.20 -0.28
C GLY A 29 -4.49 5.90 1.10
N GLY A 30 -4.14 4.65 1.35
CA GLY A 30 -3.50 4.25 2.58
C GLY A 30 -2.31 3.34 2.35
N GLU A 31 -1.35 3.42 3.27
CA GLU A 31 -0.35 2.38 3.47
C GLU A 31 -0.96 1.31 4.37
N VAL A 32 -0.89 0.06 3.94
CA VAL A 32 -1.51 -1.08 4.64
C VAL A 32 -0.42 -2.04 5.09
N ASP A 33 -0.41 -2.37 6.39
CA ASP A 33 0.43 -3.45 6.90
C ASP A 33 0.09 -4.78 6.20
N LEU A 34 1.10 -5.61 5.94
CA LEU A 34 0.93 -6.86 5.20
C LEU A 34 -0.08 -7.82 5.87
N LEU A 35 -0.05 -7.95 7.20
CA LEU A 35 -0.96 -8.83 7.91
C LEU A 35 -2.39 -8.27 7.87
N CYS A 36 -2.54 -6.96 8.08
CA CYS A 36 -3.82 -6.30 7.90
C CYS A 36 -4.36 -6.47 6.48
N ALA A 37 -3.51 -6.41 5.45
CA ALA A 37 -3.92 -6.60 4.06
C ALA A 37 -4.42 -8.03 3.78
N GLN A 38 -3.88 -9.02 4.48
CA GLN A 38 -4.31 -10.42 4.38
C GLN A 38 -5.69 -10.62 5.03
N GLU A 39 -5.90 -10.04 6.21
CA GLU A 39 -7.12 -10.20 7.01
C GLU A 39 -8.28 -9.33 6.50
N ALA A 40 -7.98 -8.16 5.92
CA ALA A 40 -8.98 -7.24 5.40
C ALA A 40 -9.80 -7.87 4.27
N SER A 41 -11.09 -7.55 4.26
CA SER A 41 -11.98 -7.88 3.16
C SER A 41 -11.57 -7.13 1.88
N THR A 42 -11.96 -7.67 0.72
CA THR A 42 -11.71 -7.01 -0.56
C THR A 42 -12.30 -5.60 -0.62
N GLU A 43 -13.43 -5.36 0.06
CA GLU A 43 -14.06 -4.04 0.09
C GLU A 43 -13.24 -3.03 0.92
N GLU A 44 -12.73 -3.45 2.08
CA GLU A 44 -11.83 -2.60 2.88
C GLU A 44 -10.54 -2.28 2.12
N LEU A 45 -9.96 -3.25 1.42
CA LEU A 45 -8.79 -3.03 0.57
C LEU A 45 -9.08 -2.05 -0.57
N ARG A 46 -10.26 -2.11 -1.17
CA ARG A 46 -10.67 -1.13 -2.20
C ARG A 46 -10.74 0.29 -1.63
N LEU A 47 -11.26 0.47 -0.42
CA LEU A 47 -11.30 1.77 0.25
C LEU A 47 -9.90 2.30 0.60
N MET A 48 -8.92 1.43 0.82
CA MET A 48 -7.52 1.79 1.10
C MET A 48 -6.69 2.00 -0.17
N SER A 49 -7.16 1.51 -1.32
CA SER A 49 -6.42 1.60 -2.59
C SER A 49 -6.21 3.04 -3.06
N TYR A 50 -5.20 3.24 -3.89
CA TYR A 50 -4.89 4.55 -4.47
C TYR A 50 -6.08 5.12 -5.24
N GLY A 51 -6.54 6.30 -4.81
CA GLY A 51 -7.74 6.96 -5.31
C GLY A 51 -9.04 6.18 -5.10
N GLN A 52 -9.04 5.17 -4.22
CA GLN A 52 -10.15 4.23 -4.01
C GLN A 52 -10.63 3.53 -5.28
N ARG A 53 -9.72 3.34 -6.26
CA ARG A 53 -10.03 2.74 -7.57
C ARG A 53 -10.15 1.22 -7.53
N GLY A 54 -9.73 0.60 -6.43
CA GLY A 54 -9.80 -0.84 -6.20
C GLY A 54 -8.77 -1.66 -6.96
N ALA A 55 -7.67 -1.05 -7.40
CA ALA A 55 -6.65 -1.71 -8.20
C ALA A 55 -5.26 -1.70 -7.56
N ASP A 56 -4.89 -0.62 -6.85
CA ASP A 56 -3.49 -0.40 -6.44
C ASP A 56 -3.38 -0.24 -4.93
N LEU A 57 -2.59 -1.09 -4.29
CA LEU A 57 -2.35 -1.08 -2.85
C LEU A 57 -0.90 -0.74 -2.55
N LEU A 58 -0.71 0.22 -1.64
CA LEU A 58 0.59 0.46 -1.01
C LEU A 58 0.68 -0.44 0.23
N VAL A 59 1.58 -1.42 0.19
CA VAL A 59 1.76 -2.41 1.26
C VAL A 59 3.08 -2.14 1.98
N GLU A 60 3.03 -2.01 3.30
CA GLU A 60 4.20 -1.75 4.12
C GLU A 60 5.17 -2.95 4.08
N THR A 61 6.46 -2.67 3.91
CA THR A 61 7.50 -3.68 4.10
C THR A 61 7.87 -3.75 5.59
N PRO A 62 7.74 -4.90 6.28
CA PRO A 62 8.09 -5.01 7.68
C PRO A 62 9.54 -4.55 7.95
N TYR A 63 9.70 -3.72 8.99
CA TYR A 63 11.02 -3.22 9.42
C TYR A 63 11.93 -4.32 9.99
N GLY A 64 11.34 -5.42 10.46
CA GLY A 64 12.03 -6.56 11.04
C GLY A 64 12.53 -7.58 10.00
N PRO A 65 12.99 -8.75 10.47
CA PRO A 65 13.22 -9.89 9.60
C PRO A 65 11.95 -10.23 8.83
N LEU A 66 12.04 -10.29 7.50
CA LEU A 66 10.88 -10.67 6.69
C LEU A 66 10.58 -12.15 6.91
N PRO A 67 9.32 -12.53 7.19
CA PRO A 67 8.95 -13.94 7.30
C PRO A 67 9.17 -14.64 5.96
N SER A 68 9.34 -15.96 6.00
CA SER A 68 9.44 -16.79 4.78
C SER A 68 8.14 -16.80 3.98
N THR A 69 7.02 -16.44 4.60
CA THR A 69 5.68 -16.35 3.97
C THR A 69 5.41 -14.99 3.33
N PHE A 70 6.34 -14.03 3.42
CA PHE A 70 6.16 -12.67 2.92
C PHE A 70 5.71 -12.64 1.45
N GLU A 71 6.43 -13.34 0.56
CA GLU A 71 6.10 -13.44 -0.86
C GLU A 71 4.74 -14.09 -1.10
N ALA A 72 4.40 -15.10 -0.29
CA ALA A 72 3.14 -15.82 -0.41
C ALA A 72 1.95 -14.91 -0.05
N PHE A 73 2.08 -14.08 0.98
CA PHE A 73 1.04 -13.12 1.36
C PHE A 73 0.86 -12.03 0.31
N LEU A 74 1.94 -11.50 -0.25
CA LEU A 74 1.84 -10.55 -1.37
C LEU A 74 1.15 -11.18 -2.58
N PHE A 75 1.45 -12.45 -2.86
CA PHE A 75 0.80 -13.20 -3.93
C PHE A 75 -0.68 -13.41 -3.66
N GLU A 76 -1.09 -13.77 -2.44
CA GLU A 76 -2.50 -13.92 -2.05
C GLU A 76 -3.29 -12.63 -2.27
N VAL A 77 -2.74 -11.48 -1.88
CA VAL A 77 -3.38 -10.18 -2.13
C VAL A 77 -3.43 -9.89 -3.65
N GLY A 78 -2.38 -10.24 -4.39
CA GLY A 78 -2.35 -10.13 -5.85
C GLY A 78 -3.43 -10.95 -6.55
N VAL A 79 -3.68 -12.19 -6.09
CA VAL A 79 -4.74 -13.07 -6.60
C VAL A 79 -6.13 -12.49 -6.39
N ARG A 80 -6.32 -11.64 -5.36
CA ARG A 80 -7.58 -10.90 -5.15
C ARG A 80 -7.80 -9.76 -6.16
N GLY A 81 -6.85 -9.52 -7.07
CA GLY A 81 -6.96 -8.56 -8.17
C GLY A 81 -6.24 -7.23 -7.92
N PHE A 82 -5.43 -7.12 -6.87
CA PHE A 82 -4.70 -5.90 -6.54
C PHE A 82 -3.27 -5.93 -7.07
N ARG A 83 -2.82 -4.81 -7.64
CA ARG A 83 -1.40 -4.53 -7.90
C ARG A 83 -0.77 -4.01 -6.61
N ILE A 84 0.33 -4.63 -6.24
CA ILE A 84 1.06 -4.27 -5.02
C ILE A 84 2.18 -3.30 -5.35
N LEU A 85 2.22 -2.19 -4.62
CA LEU A 85 3.37 -1.32 -4.48
C LEU A 85 3.94 -1.52 -3.07
N LEU A 86 5.18 -1.99 -2.96
CA LEU A 86 5.86 -2.11 -1.68
C LEU A 86 6.37 -0.75 -1.21
N ALA A 87 5.98 -0.38 0.01
CA ALA A 87 6.45 0.81 0.68
C ALA A 87 7.82 0.56 1.31
N HIS A 88 8.75 1.46 1.04
CA HIS A 88 10.06 1.55 1.67
C HIS A 88 10.86 0.23 1.73
N PRO A 89 10.92 -0.60 0.65
CA PRO A 89 11.63 -1.88 0.70
C PRO A 89 13.13 -1.71 1.00
N GLU A 90 13.70 -0.53 0.68
CA GLU A 90 15.06 -0.13 1.03
C GLU A 90 15.30 -0.06 2.53
N ARG A 91 14.25 0.05 3.36
CA ARG A 91 14.38 0.06 4.83
C ARG A 91 14.40 -1.33 5.43
N SER A 92 14.13 -2.39 4.65
CA SER A 92 14.16 -3.77 5.14
C SER A 92 15.59 -4.33 5.12
N PRO A 93 16.19 -4.67 6.28
CA PRO A 93 17.52 -5.28 6.31
C PRO A 93 17.58 -6.62 5.57
N THR A 94 16.44 -7.31 5.48
CA THR A 94 16.33 -8.59 4.78
C THR A 94 16.45 -8.40 3.26
N LEU A 95 15.76 -7.40 2.70
CA LEU A 95 15.85 -7.10 1.26
C LEU A 95 17.18 -6.44 0.90
N GLN A 96 17.73 -5.60 1.77
CA GLN A 96 19.07 -5.02 1.59
C GLN A 96 20.15 -6.11 1.46
N ARG A 97 20.09 -7.16 2.30
CA ARG A 97 21.05 -8.28 2.25
C ARG A 97 20.81 -9.25 1.11
N ALA A 98 19.60 -9.31 0.57
CA ALA A 98 19.23 -10.20 -0.53
C ALA A 98 18.46 -9.46 -1.64
N PRO A 99 19.11 -8.56 -2.41
CA PRO A 99 18.44 -7.78 -3.45
C PRO A 99 17.77 -8.64 -4.54
N ALA A 100 18.29 -9.85 -4.79
CA ALA A 100 17.69 -10.81 -5.71
C ALA A 100 16.26 -11.21 -5.32
N ARG A 101 15.95 -11.20 -4.01
CA ARG A 101 14.60 -11.48 -3.49
C ARG A 101 13.62 -10.38 -3.89
N LEU A 102 14.06 -9.11 -3.83
CA LEU A 102 13.28 -7.97 -4.31
C LEU A 102 13.13 -7.99 -5.85
N ALA A 103 14.20 -8.30 -6.58
CA ALA A 103 14.14 -8.43 -8.04
C ALA A 103 13.10 -9.48 -8.48
N ALA A 104 13.06 -10.64 -7.82
CA ALA A 104 12.07 -11.68 -8.09
C ALA A 104 10.63 -11.23 -7.80
N LEU A 105 10.41 -10.36 -6.80
CA LEU A 105 9.10 -9.76 -6.56
C LEU A 105 8.70 -8.83 -7.71
N VAL A 106 9.64 -8.02 -8.21
CA VAL A 106 9.41 -7.11 -9.34
C VAL A 106 9.08 -7.86 -10.63
N GLU A 107 9.80 -8.94 -10.91
CA GLU A 107 9.51 -9.83 -12.05
C GLU A 107 8.10 -10.44 -12.00
N ARG A 108 7.54 -10.57 -10.79
CA ARG A 108 6.18 -11.09 -10.55
C ARG A 108 5.10 -10.01 -10.55
N GLY A 109 5.45 -8.78 -10.92
CA GLY A 109 4.51 -7.66 -11.06
C GLY A 109 4.28 -6.85 -9.79
N VAL A 110 5.12 -7.02 -8.76
CA VAL A 110 5.15 -6.13 -7.59
C VAL A 110 5.98 -4.89 -7.93
N PHE A 111 5.49 -3.71 -7.62
CA PHE A 111 6.24 -2.48 -7.79
C PHE A 111 6.92 -2.09 -6.48
N CYS A 112 7.97 -1.29 -6.56
CA CYS A 112 8.67 -0.74 -5.40
C CYS A 112 8.94 0.76 -5.61
N ARG A 113 8.88 1.53 -4.53
CA ARG A 113 9.23 2.95 -4.50
C ARG A 113 10.22 3.21 -3.37
#